data_AF-A0A3C1PL70-F1
#
_entry.id   AF-A0A3C1PL70-F1
#
_cell.length_a   1.000
_cell.length_b   1.000
_cell.length_c   1.000
_cell.angle_alpha   90.00
_cell.angle_beta   90.00
_cell.angle_gamma   90.00
#
_symmetry.space_group_name_H-M   'P 1'
#
loop_
_entity.id
_entity.type
_entity.pdbx_description
1 polymer ?
#
loop_
_entity_poly.entity_id
_entity_poly.type
_entity_poly.pdbx_seq_one_letter_code
_entity_poly.pdbx_strand_id
1 'polypeptide(L)' 'MKQAKKLSDLKIYHETDEVLRLANIGAKEAVERNKKKGIPTPFSIKGKIFYEMPDGTIKPKE' A
#
# COMPACT_ATOMS: atom_id res chain seq x y z
N MET A 1 -8.86 4.12 35.50
CA MET A 1 -9.43 3.81 34.16
C MET A 1 -8.77 4.55 32.98
N LYS A 2 -8.36 5.84 33.09
CA LYS A 2 -7.72 6.58 31.96
C LYS A 2 -6.36 6.02 31.48
N GLN A 3 -5.54 5.47 32.36
CA GLN A 3 -4.23 4.88 31.98
C GLN A 3 -4.34 3.57 31.19
N ALA A 4 -5.30 2.70 31.54
CA ALA A 4 -5.49 1.43 30.83
C ALA A 4 -5.93 1.63 29.37
N LYS A 5 -6.74 2.65 29.10
CA LYS A 5 -7.18 3.02 27.74
C LYS A 5 -6.02 3.50 26.85
N LYS A 6 -5.13 4.34 27.39
CA LYS A 6 -3.94 4.81 26.66
C LYS A 6 -2.99 3.68 26.29
N LEU A 7 -2.84 2.68 27.16
CA LEU A 7 -1.95 1.53 26.90
C LEU A 7 -2.53 0.62 25.80
N SER A 8 -3.85 0.41 25.78
CA SER A 8 -4.50 -0.33 24.68
C SER A 8 -4.40 0.42 23.35
N ASP A 9 -4.54 1.74 23.35
CA ASP A 9 -4.43 2.56 22.13
C ASP A 9 -3.02 2.49 21.53
N LEU A 10 -1.98 2.50 22.38
CA LEU A 10 -0.58 2.36 21.93
C LEU A 10 -0.28 0.98 21.35
N LYS A 11 -0.84 -0.07 21.96
CA LYS A 11 -0.69 -1.45 21.46
C LYS A 11 -1.35 -1.63 20.10
N ILE A 12 -2.59 -1.14 19.95
CA ILE A 12 -3.31 -1.17 18.67
C ILE A 12 -2.52 -0.39 17.61
N TYR A 13 -1.98 0.77 17.96
CA TYR A 13 -1.14 1.55 17.04
C TYR A 13 0.08 0.74 16.54
N HIS A 14 0.84 0.12 17.45
CA HIS A 14 1.99 -0.69 17.07
C HIS A 14 1.61 -1.90 16.19
N GLU A 15 0.54 -2.60 16.54
CA GLU A 15 0.05 -3.73 15.73
C GLU A 15 -0.38 -3.26 14.33
N THR A 16 -1.07 -2.13 14.22
CA THR A 16 -1.48 -1.57 12.92
C THR A 16 -0.30 -1.07 12.09
N ASP A 17 0.72 -0.49 12.71
CA ASP A 17 1.95 -0.05 12.04
C ASP A 17 2.72 -1.25 11.47
N GLU A 18 2.82 -2.33 12.23
CA GLU A 18 3.49 -3.55 11.77
C GLU A 18 2.75 -4.21 10.61
N VAL A 19 1.41 -4.29 10.68
CA VAL A 19 0.58 -4.78 9.58
C VAL A 19 0.76 -3.91 8.33
N LEU A 20 0.77 -2.59 8.48
CA LEU A 20 0.99 -1.67 7.37
C LEU A 20 2.39 -1.81 6.77
N ARG A 21 3.42 -2.00 7.61
CA ARG A 21 4.79 -2.24 7.17
C ARG A 21 4.88 -3.51 6.30
N LEU A 22 4.29 -4.61 6.77
CA LEU A 22 4.26 -5.88 6.02
C LEU A 22 3.47 -5.74 4.72
N ALA A 23 2.32 -5.06 4.74
CA ALA A 23 1.52 -4.80 3.55
C ALA A 23 2.31 -3.98 2.51
N ASN A 24 3.04 -2.95 2.93
CA ASN A 24 3.87 -2.12 2.05
C ASN A 24 5.02 -2.90 1.40
N ILE A 25 5.64 -3.83 2.14
CA ILE A 25 6.66 -4.72 1.58
C ILE A 25 6.04 -5.60 0.49
N GLY A 26 4.91 -6.26 0.78
CA GLY A 26 4.22 -7.12 -0.18
C GLY A 26 3.75 -6.37 -1.43
N ALA A 27 3.23 -5.14 -1.26
CA ALA A 27 2.82 -4.28 -2.36
C ALA A 27 4.03 -3.95 -3.26
N LYS A 28 5.15 -3.53 -2.68
CA LYS A 28 6.37 -3.20 -3.43
C LYS A 28 6.86 -4.39 -4.26
N GLU A 29 6.91 -5.58 -3.66
CA GLU A 29 7.30 -6.79 -4.40
C GLU A 29 6.34 -7.15 -5.53
N ALA A 30 5.04 -6.96 -5.34
CA ALA A 30 4.05 -7.19 -6.38
C ALA A 30 4.26 -6.25 -7.57
N VAL A 31 4.52 -4.97 -7.31
CA VAL A 31 4.84 -3.98 -8.36
C VAL A 31 6.10 -4.38 -9.13
N GLU A 32 7.17 -4.76 -8.43
CA GLU A 32 8.41 -5.19 -9.08
C GLU A 32 8.21 -6.46 -9.93
N ARG A 33 7.41 -7.41 -9.47
CA ARG A 33 7.05 -8.60 -10.26
C ARG A 33 6.20 -8.24 -11.47
N ASN A 34 5.28 -7.29 -11.34
CA ASN A 34 4.46 -6.81 -12.46
C ASN A 34 5.33 -6.14 -13.53
N LYS A 35 6.27 -5.29 -13.14
CA LYS A 35 7.26 -4.67 -14.04
C LYS A 35 8.03 -5.71 -14.85
N LYS A 36 8.58 -6.73 -14.17
CA LYS A 36 9.29 -7.84 -14.82
C LYS A 36 8.43 -8.66 -15.80
N LYS A 37 7.12 -8.74 -15.55
CA LYS A 37 6.17 -9.49 -16.39
C LYS A 37 5.49 -8.64 -17.47
N GLY A 38 5.80 -7.34 -17.55
CA GLY A 38 5.12 -6.44 -18.48
C GLY A 38 3.66 -6.16 -18.10
N ILE A 39 3.28 -6.37 -16.83
CA ILE A 39 1.90 -6.17 -16.34
C ILE A 39 1.76 -4.75 -15.79
N PRO A 40 0.77 -3.96 -16.24
CA PRO A 40 0.49 -2.65 -15.64
C PRO A 40 0.04 -2.76 -14.18
N THR A 41 0.52 -1.85 -13.34
CA THR A 41 0.13 -1.80 -11.92
C THR A 41 -0.97 -0.75 -11.70
N PRO A 42 -2.16 -1.14 -11.23
CA PRO A 42 -3.19 -0.18 -10.87
C PRO A 42 -2.89 0.52 -9.55
N PHE A 43 -3.18 1.81 -9.46
CA PHE A 43 -3.15 2.58 -8.22
C PHE A 43 -4.24 3.67 -8.23
N SER A 44 -4.54 4.25 -7.07
CA SER A 44 -5.57 5.28 -6.94
C SER A 44 -4.98 6.58 -6.38
N ILE A 45 -5.28 7.70 -7.03
CA ILE A 45 -4.98 9.05 -6.53
C ILE A 45 -6.29 9.82 -6.46
N LYS A 46 -6.64 10.29 -5.25
CA LYS A 46 -7.87 11.07 -5.00
C LYS A 46 -9.14 10.39 -5.55
N GLY A 47 -9.23 9.07 -5.40
CA GLY A 47 -10.36 8.27 -5.87
C GLY A 47 -10.38 7.98 -7.38
N LYS A 48 -9.39 8.45 -8.14
CA LYS A 48 -9.23 8.15 -9.57
C LYS A 48 -8.22 7.03 -9.75
N ILE A 49 -8.55 6.04 -10.59
CA ILE A 49 -7.67 4.91 -10.86
C ILE A 49 -6.72 5.26 -12.00
N PHE A 50 -5.46 4.87 -11.85
CA PHE A 50 -4.40 5.00 -12.82
C PHE A 50 -3.68 3.66 -12.98
N TYR A 51 -2.97 3.49 -14.08
CA TYR A 51 -2.10 2.37 -14.35
C TYR A 51 -0.67 2.88 -14.57
N GLU A 52 0.29 2.35 -13.80
CA GLU A 52 1.72 2.47 -14.08
C GLU A 52 2.08 1.33 -15.04
N MET A 53 2.45 1.70 -16.26
CA MET A 53 2.92 0.78 -17.28
C MET A 53 4.35 0.30 -16.93
N PRO A 54 4.79 -0.84 -17.48
CA PRO A 54 6.13 -1.39 -17.20
C PRO A 54 7.30 -0.46 -17.59
N ASP A 55 7.08 0.44 -18.55
CA ASP A 55 8.02 1.47 -18.98
C ASP A 55 8.04 2.72 -18.07
N GLY A 56 7.19 2.74 -17.04
CA GLY A 56 7.01 3.88 -16.12
C GLY A 56 5.96 4.90 -16.58
N THR A 57 5.34 4.71 -17.75
CA THR A 57 4.28 5.60 -18.23
C THR A 57 3.03 5.46 -17.35
N ILE A 58 2.44 6.58 -16.92
CA ILE A 58 1.20 6.57 -16.14
C ILE A 58 0.02 6.93 -17.05
N LYS A 59 -1.04 6.13 -17.01
CA LYS A 59 -2.30 6.39 -17.74
C LYS A 59 -3.50 6.35 -16.79
N PRO A 60 -4.49 7.25 -16.95
CA PRO A 60 -5.75 7.09 -16.25
C PRO A 60 -6.44 5.80 -16.70
N LYS A 61 -7.22 5.19 -15.80
CA LYS A 61 -8.19 4.17 -16.19
C LYS A 61 -9.28 4.87 -17.02
N GLU A 62 -9.39 4.48 -18.28
CA GLU A 62 -10.49 4.89 -19.18
C GLU A 62 -11.84 4.38 -18.66
#